data_AF-A0A914QAX6-F1
#
_entry.id   AF-A0A914QAX6-F1
#
_cell.length_a   1.000
_cell.length_b   1.000
_cell.length_c   1.000
_cell.angle_alpha   90.00
_cell.angle_beta   90.00
_cell.angle_gamma   90.00
#
_symmetry.space_group_name_H-M   'P 1'
#
loop_
_entity.id
_entity.type
_entity.pdbx_description
1 polymer ?
#
loop_
_entity_poly.entity_id
_entity_poly.type
_entity_poly.pdbx_seq_one_letter_code
_entity_poly.pdbx_strand_id
1 'polypeptide(L)'
;MGIQCIREDGKDAQSVFKRLWTNGKESVVVCKIATGRTHQIRVHLQYLGHPIISDQIYNSDVWGITKGKNADYGKPLEQLREDVQNSHRSSLWREYTSPDYVEKMLKWSQDDTIVPESPDFLINDRPDFDPICLGCNVTYKQPSMDHFRMHLHCWKYETARGLFEASIPDWAKEET
;
A
#
# COMPACT_ATOMS: atom_id res chain seq x y z
N MET A 1 -7.36 -7.96 -1.48
CA MET A 1 -6.37 -9.01 -1.16
C MET A 1 -6.13 -9.02 0.34
N GLY A 2 -6.09 -10.19 0.97
CA GLY A 2 -5.97 -10.31 2.43
C GLY A 2 -4.53 -10.23 2.92
N ILE A 3 -4.33 -9.62 4.09
CA ILE A 3 -3.05 -9.62 4.80
C ILE A 3 -2.72 -11.03 5.33
N GLN A 4 -1.43 -11.34 5.46
CA GLN A 4 -0.94 -12.59 6.06
C GLN A 4 -0.26 -12.30 7.39
N CYS A 5 -0.35 -13.20 8.36
CA CYS A 5 0.22 -13.06 9.71
C CYS A 5 0.69 -14.43 10.23
N ILE A 6 1.56 -14.42 11.25
CA ILE A 6 2.02 -15.63 11.94
C ILE A 6 0.97 -16.01 12.97
N ARG A 7 0.57 -17.29 12.97
CA ARG A 7 -0.46 -17.86 13.85
C ARG A 7 -0.15 -19.32 14.13
N GLU A 8 -0.58 -19.80 15.30
CA GLU A 8 -0.43 -21.21 15.69
C GLU A 8 -1.24 -22.15 14.79
N ASP A 9 -2.43 -21.72 14.34
CA ASP A 9 -3.28 -22.46 13.39
C ASP A 9 -2.94 -22.18 11.91
N GLY A 10 -1.78 -21.57 11.66
CA GLY A 10 -1.30 -21.25 10.32
C GLY A 10 -0.84 -22.47 9.52
N LYS A 11 -0.69 -22.29 8.20
CA LYS A 11 -0.05 -23.30 7.35
C LYS A 11 1.45 -23.31 7.59
N ASP A 12 2.04 -24.50 7.59
CA ASP A 12 3.49 -24.65 7.69
C ASP A 12 4.21 -23.85 6.58
N ALA A 13 5.26 -23.14 7.01
CA ALA A 13 6.06 -22.24 6.19
C ALA A 13 7.50 -22.17 6.72
N GLN A 14 8.48 -22.34 5.83
CA GLN A 14 9.90 -22.36 6.20
C GLN A 14 10.76 -21.56 5.23
N SER A 15 11.56 -20.65 5.80
CA SER A 15 12.57 -19.85 5.11
C SER A 15 13.83 -19.77 5.96
N VAL A 16 15.00 -19.88 5.34
CA VAL A 16 16.30 -19.71 5.99
C VAL A 16 16.96 -18.46 5.46
N PHE A 17 17.34 -17.55 6.36
CA PHE A 17 17.99 -16.28 6.00
C PHE A 17 19.46 -16.29 6.38
N LYS A 18 20.30 -15.74 5.50
CA LYS A 18 21.72 -15.45 5.75
C LYS A 18 21.98 -13.99 5.41
N ARG A 19 22.44 -13.20 6.38
CA ARG A 19 22.90 -11.83 6.14
C ARG A 19 24.19 -11.86 5.31
N LEU A 20 24.20 -11.15 4.19
CA LEU A 20 25.38 -11.00 3.35
C LEU A 20 26.15 -9.72 3.69
N TRP A 21 25.44 -8.62 3.92
CA TRP A 21 26.02 -7.32 4.17
C TRP A 21 25.12 -6.48 5.09
N THR A 22 25.70 -5.54 5.83
CA THR A 22 24.97 -4.54 6.61
C THR A 22 25.83 -3.31 6.90
N ASN A 23 25.20 -2.13 6.95
CA ASN A 23 25.77 -0.89 7.48
C ASN A 23 25.32 -0.62 8.94
N GLY A 24 24.78 -1.62 9.64
CA GLY A 24 24.22 -1.50 10.98
C GLY A 24 22.77 -0.98 11.03
N LYS A 25 22.28 -0.32 9.97
CA LYS A 25 20.88 0.13 9.85
C LYS A 25 20.07 -0.75 8.91
N GLU A 26 20.66 -1.07 7.77
CA GLU A 26 20.06 -1.82 6.68
C GLU A 26 20.88 -3.08 6.46
N SER A 27 20.23 -4.10 5.90
CA SER A 27 20.88 -5.39 5.64
C SER A 27 20.45 -5.94 4.31
N VAL A 28 21.42 -6.57 3.67
CA VAL A 28 21.19 -7.46 2.55
C VAL A 28 21.13 -8.89 3.09
N VAL A 29 20.13 -9.64 2.68
CA VAL A 29 19.96 -11.04 3.08
C VAL A 29 19.74 -11.94 1.88
N VAL A 30 20.32 -13.13 1.92
CA VAL A 30 19.91 -14.26 1.10
C VAL A 30 18.81 -15.00 1.84
N CYS A 31 17.73 -15.31 1.14
CA CYS A 31 16.63 -16.14 1.62
C CYS A 31 16.60 -17.44 0.82
N LYS A 32 16.80 -18.58 1.50
CA LYS A 32 16.49 -19.91 0.95
C LYS A 32 15.08 -20.30 1.37
N ILE A 33 14.21 -20.47 0.39
CA ILE A 33 12.79 -20.70 0.60
C ILE A 33 12.50 -22.20 0.44
N ALA A 34 12.00 -22.85 1.48
CA ALA A 34 11.61 -24.26 1.41
C ALA A 34 10.13 -24.43 1.00
N THR A 35 9.28 -23.46 1.34
CA THR A 35 7.84 -23.45 1.05
C THR A 35 7.41 -22.17 0.32
N GLY A 36 6.35 -22.20 -0.50
CA GLY A 36 5.91 -21.04 -1.29
C GLY A 36 4.60 -20.39 -0.82
N ARG A 37 4.48 -19.96 0.44
CA ARG A 37 3.26 -19.27 0.92
C ARG A 37 3.18 -17.82 0.45
N THR A 38 1.97 -17.30 0.35
CA THR A 38 1.72 -15.89 0.01
C THR A 38 2.44 -14.97 1.00
N HIS A 39 3.22 -14.03 0.50
CA HIS A 39 4.00 -13.06 1.30
C HIS A 39 5.01 -13.66 2.29
N GLN A 40 5.36 -14.94 2.17
CA GLN A 40 6.16 -15.67 3.17
C GLN A 40 7.44 -14.94 3.58
N ILE A 41 8.25 -14.49 2.62
CA ILE A 41 9.52 -13.79 2.89
C ILE A 41 9.26 -12.53 3.73
N ARG A 42 8.26 -11.73 3.33
CA ARG A 42 7.90 -10.45 3.95
C ARG A 42 7.49 -10.65 5.41
N VAL A 43 6.58 -11.60 5.65
CA VAL A 43 6.07 -11.93 6.99
C VAL A 43 7.16 -12.53 7.88
N HIS A 44 8.02 -13.40 7.34
CA HIS A 44 9.10 -14.00 8.14
C HIS A 44 10.15 -12.96 8.54
N LEU A 45 10.53 -12.07 7.63
CA LEU A 45 11.45 -10.97 7.95
C LEU A 45 10.85 -10.00 8.98
N GLN A 46 9.56 -9.68 8.85
CA GLN A 46 8.83 -8.92 9.85
C GLN A 46 8.83 -9.61 11.22
N TYR A 47 8.53 -10.91 11.27
CA TYR A 47 8.53 -11.72 12.49
C TYR A 47 9.91 -11.71 13.18
N LEU A 48 10.99 -11.77 12.41
CA LEU A 48 12.35 -11.66 12.95
C LEU A 48 12.69 -10.24 13.46
N GLY A 49 11.84 -9.24 13.19
CA GLY A 49 12.06 -7.83 13.55
C GLY A 49 12.87 -7.04 12.53
N HIS A 50 12.99 -7.56 11.31
CA HIS A 50 13.75 -6.96 10.21
C HIS A 50 12.87 -6.84 8.96
N PRO A 51 11.72 -6.14 9.01
CA PRO A 51 10.81 -6.02 7.86
C PRO A 51 11.52 -5.40 6.66
N ILE A 52 11.06 -5.76 5.46
CA ILE A 52 11.64 -5.26 4.21
C ILE A 52 11.50 -3.74 4.13
N ILE A 53 12.57 -3.08 3.69
CA ILE A 53 12.60 -1.62 3.50
C ILE A 53 11.59 -1.23 2.42
N SER A 54 10.84 -0.14 2.69
CA SER A 54 9.76 0.37 1.83
C SER A 54 8.60 -0.62 1.59
N ASP A 55 8.48 -1.68 2.38
CA ASP A 55 7.30 -2.54 2.38
C ASP A 55 6.12 -1.80 3.02
N GLN A 56 5.25 -1.22 2.19
CA GLN A 56 4.13 -0.42 2.65
C GLN A 56 3.15 -1.19 3.54
N ILE A 57 3.09 -2.53 3.44
CA ILE A 57 2.14 -3.33 4.22
C ILE A 57 2.79 -3.74 5.54
N TYR A 58 3.91 -4.45 5.50
CA TYR A 58 4.52 -5.12 6.66
C TYR A 58 5.53 -4.26 7.43
N ASN A 59 5.96 -3.14 6.86
CA ASN A 59 6.79 -2.14 7.53
C ASN A 59 6.00 -0.86 7.89
N SER A 60 4.67 -0.95 7.96
CA SER A 60 3.80 0.18 8.33
C SER A 60 3.67 0.34 9.84
N ASP A 61 3.25 1.53 10.30
CA ASP A 61 3.04 1.82 11.72
C ASP A 61 1.82 1.10 12.33
N VAL A 62 0.95 0.54 11.47
CA VAL A 62 -0.22 -0.22 11.91
C VAL A 62 0.16 -1.44 12.77
N TRP A 63 1.36 -2.00 12.53
CA TRP A 63 1.92 -3.13 13.27
C TRP A 63 2.61 -2.73 14.60
N GLY A 64 2.50 -1.47 15.01
CA GLY A 64 3.07 -0.96 16.25
C GLY A 64 4.59 -0.75 16.20
N ILE A 65 5.16 -0.44 17.37
CA ILE A 65 6.57 -0.06 17.54
C ILE A 65 7.51 -1.22 17.14
N THR A 66 7.14 -2.46 17.49
CA THR A 66 7.92 -3.67 17.19
C THR A 66 7.69 -4.18 15.76
N LYS A 67 6.77 -3.56 15.02
CA LYS A 67 6.39 -3.93 13.66
C LYS A 67 5.97 -5.40 13.52
N GLY A 68 5.41 -6.02 14.57
CA GLY A 68 4.99 -7.43 14.52
C GLY A 68 6.09 -8.46 14.80
N LYS A 69 7.24 -8.02 15.36
CA LYS A 69 8.31 -8.92 15.80
C LYS A 69 7.77 -9.99 16.75
N ASN A 70 8.21 -11.23 16.58
CA ASN A 70 7.75 -12.39 17.35
C ASN A 70 6.22 -12.60 17.31
N ALA A 71 5.53 -12.12 16.27
CA ALA A 71 4.08 -12.10 16.17
C ALA A 71 3.38 -11.27 17.27
N ASP A 72 4.11 -10.33 17.90
CA ASP A 72 3.52 -9.39 18.84
C ASP A 72 2.88 -8.22 18.07
N TYR A 73 1.55 -8.27 17.97
CA TYR A 73 0.76 -7.27 17.26
C TYR A 73 0.15 -6.20 18.20
N GLY A 74 0.21 -6.41 19.52
CA GLY A 74 -0.38 -5.49 20.51
C GLY A 74 -1.90 -5.30 20.44
N LYS A 75 -2.61 -6.00 19.54
CA LYS A 75 -4.07 -5.92 19.35
C LYS A 75 -4.63 -7.24 18.79
N PRO A 76 -5.95 -7.49 18.92
CA PRO A 76 -6.58 -8.66 18.32
C PRO A 76 -6.41 -8.71 16.80
N LEU A 77 -6.30 -9.92 16.25
CA LEU A 77 -6.03 -10.11 14.82
C LEU A 77 -7.09 -9.50 13.90
N GLU A 78 -8.37 -9.60 14.26
CA GLU A 78 -9.44 -9.03 13.43
C GLU A 78 -9.36 -7.50 13.37
N GLN A 79 -9.03 -6.85 14.50
CA GLN A 79 -8.79 -5.41 14.51
C GLN A 79 -7.55 -5.04 13.70
N LEU A 80 -6.47 -5.80 13.82
CA LEU A 80 -5.26 -5.58 13.01
C LEU A 80 -5.55 -5.68 11.51
N ARG A 81 -6.35 -6.68 11.10
CA ARG A 81 -6.77 -6.85 9.71
C ARG A 81 -7.53 -5.66 9.19
N GLU A 82 -8.48 -5.17 9.98
CA GLU A 82 -9.25 -3.97 9.66
C GLU A 82 -8.33 -2.75 9.55
N ASP A 83 -7.44 -2.53 10.52
CA ASP A 83 -6.51 -1.40 10.52
C ASP A 83 -5.61 -1.40 9.28
N VAL A 84 -5.02 -2.54 8.91
CA VAL A 84 -4.16 -2.64 7.73
C VAL A 84 -4.96 -2.49 6.44
N GLN A 85 -6.18 -3.04 6.37
CA GLN A 85 -7.04 -2.82 5.21
C GLN A 85 -7.42 -1.35 5.06
N ASN A 86 -7.74 -0.69 6.17
CA ASN A 86 -8.09 0.71 6.19
C ASN A 86 -6.91 1.58 5.80
N SER A 87 -5.68 1.32 6.28
CA SER A 87 -4.48 2.08 5.90
C SER A 87 -4.12 1.99 4.42
N HIS A 88 -4.54 0.92 3.73
CA HIS A 88 -4.28 0.70 2.30
C HIS A 88 -5.52 0.82 1.42
N ARG A 89 -6.64 1.33 1.96
CA ARG A 89 -7.88 1.43 1.22
C ARG A 89 -7.74 2.47 0.10
N SER A 90 -8.13 2.11 -1.12
CA SER A 90 -8.09 3.02 -2.27
C SER A 90 -8.91 4.29 -2.05
N SER A 91 -9.94 4.26 -1.20
CA SER A 91 -10.70 5.44 -0.83
C SER A 91 -9.92 6.47 -0.01
N LEU A 92 -8.80 6.12 0.62
CA LEU A 92 -7.90 7.09 1.26
C LEU A 92 -7.14 7.98 0.26
N TRP A 93 -7.15 7.59 -1.02
CA TRP A 93 -6.60 8.38 -2.13
C TRP A 93 -7.61 9.35 -2.73
N ARG A 94 -8.90 9.21 -2.42
CA ARG A 94 -9.93 10.20 -2.74
C ARG A 94 -9.89 11.24 -1.63
N GLU A 95 -9.61 12.52 -1.92
CA GLU A 95 -9.81 13.54 -0.89
C GLU A 95 -11.28 13.88 -0.76
N TYR A 96 -11.56 14.47 0.39
CA TYR A 96 -12.81 14.99 0.88
C TYR A 96 -13.63 15.65 -0.23
N THR A 97 -14.94 15.39 -0.22
CA THR A 97 -15.89 16.29 -0.90
C THR A 97 -15.66 17.69 -0.38
N SER A 98 -15.54 18.66 -1.28
CA SER A 98 -15.48 20.07 -0.87
C SER A 98 -16.65 20.35 0.10
N PRO A 99 -16.44 20.97 1.27
CA PRO A 99 -17.52 21.30 2.20
C PRO A 99 -18.69 22.00 1.50
N ASP A 100 -18.37 22.89 0.56
CA ASP A 100 -19.33 23.63 -0.26
C ASP A 100 -20.21 22.72 -1.13
N TYR A 101 -19.72 21.55 -1.53
CA TYR A 101 -20.49 20.60 -2.36
C TYR A 101 -21.60 19.92 -1.55
N VAL A 102 -21.30 19.53 -0.30
CA VAL A 102 -22.30 18.87 0.56
C VAL A 102 -23.44 19.84 0.88
N GLU A 103 -23.13 21.10 1.18
CA GLU A 103 -24.13 22.14 1.40
C GLU A 103 -24.97 22.42 0.14
N LYS A 104 -24.34 22.49 -1.04
CA LYS A 104 -25.06 22.64 -2.33
C LYS A 104 -26.00 21.47 -2.61
N MET A 105 -25.56 20.23 -2.39
CA MET A 105 -26.39 19.04 -2.54
C MET A 105 -27.61 19.05 -1.62
N LEU A 106 -27.44 19.40 -0.35
CA LEU A 106 -28.53 19.51 0.61
C LEU A 106 -29.54 20.58 0.19
N LYS A 107 -29.04 21.73 -0.29
CA LYS A 107 -29.89 22.80 -0.81
C LYS A 107 -30.69 22.36 -2.03
N TRP A 108 -30.05 21.69 -2.99
CA TRP A 108 -30.75 21.16 -4.17
C TRP A 108 -31.73 20.05 -3.85
N SER A 109 -31.46 19.20 -2.85
CA SER A 109 -32.45 18.18 -2.43
C SER A 109 -33.74 18.76 -1.86
N GLN A 110 -33.73 20.05 -1.50
CA GLN A 110 -34.90 20.78 -1.00
C GLN A 110 -35.55 21.64 -2.08
N ASP A 111 -34.96 21.71 -3.27
CA ASP A 111 -35.39 22.55 -4.38
C ASP A 111 -35.86 21.67 -5.55
N ASP A 112 -37.18 21.54 -5.70
CA ASP A 112 -37.80 20.76 -6.79
C ASP A 112 -37.85 21.52 -8.13
N THR A 113 -37.16 22.65 -8.25
CA THR A 113 -37.17 23.47 -9.46
C THR A 113 -36.30 22.86 -10.56
N ILE A 114 -36.93 22.16 -11.51
CA ILE A 114 -36.25 21.61 -12.69
C ILE A 114 -36.39 22.61 -13.85
N VAL A 115 -35.26 23.18 -14.28
CA VAL A 115 -35.19 24.00 -15.51
C VAL A 115 -34.61 23.14 -16.63
N PRO A 116 -35.38 22.83 -17.70
CA PRO A 116 -34.87 22.05 -18.82
C PRO A 116 -33.81 22.85 -19.61
N GLU A 117 -32.84 22.13 -20.17
CA GLU A 117 -31.84 22.70 -21.08
C GLU A 117 -32.50 23.28 -22.34
N SER A 118 -31.90 24.33 -22.90
CA SER A 118 -32.41 24.96 -24.11
C SER A 118 -32.35 23.99 -25.30
N PRO A 119 -33.34 23.97 -26.21
CA PRO A 119 -33.30 23.15 -27.43
C PRO A 119 -32.10 23.45 -28.33
N ASP A 120 -31.54 24.67 -28.25
CA ASP A 120 -30.39 25.11 -29.04
C ASP A 120 -29.04 24.79 -28.38
N PHE A 121 -29.04 24.11 -27.23
CA PHE A 121 -27.83 23.81 -26.48
C PHE A 121 -26.96 22.80 -27.24
N LEU A 122 -25.76 23.20 -27.64
CA LEU A 122 -24.84 22.32 -28.35
C LEU A 122 -23.92 21.59 -27.38
N ILE A 123 -23.43 20.41 -27.77
CA ILE A 123 -22.52 19.62 -26.94
C ILE A 123 -21.23 20.38 -26.58
N ASN A 124 -20.79 21.29 -27.45
CA ASN A 124 -19.61 22.12 -27.23
C ASN A 124 -19.84 23.27 -26.23
N ASP A 125 -21.10 23.59 -25.91
CA ASP A 125 -21.46 24.61 -24.92
C ASP A 125 -21.48 24.02 -23.50
N ARG A 126 -21.27 22.70 -23.38
CA ARG A 126 -21.27 22.01 -22.10
C ARG A 126 -20.01 22.38 -21.31
N PRO A 127 -20.14 22.87 -20.06
CA PRO A 127 -18.98 23.23 -19.26
C PRO A 127 -18.17 22.00 -18.86
N ASP A 128 -16.84 22.17 -18.73
CA ASP A 128 -15.93 21.12 -18.26
C ASP A 128 -16.13 20.74 -16.78
N PHE A 129 -16.81 21.60 -16.02
CA PHE A 129 -17.11 21.42 -14.61
C PHE A 129 -18.62 21.29 -14.39
N ASP A 130 -19.03 20.20 -13.76
CA ASP A 130 -20.42 19.95 -13.38
C ASP A 130 -20.62 20.24 -11.86
N PRO A 131 -21.42 21.26 -11.50
CA PRO A 131 -21.71 21.61 -10.12
C PRO A 131 -22.39 20.50 -9.29
N ILE A 132 -23.09 19.56 -9.93
CA ILE A 132 -23.76 18.43 -9.26
C ILE A 132 -22.94 17.14 -9.30
N CYS A 133 -21.87 17.10 -10.09
CA CYS A 133 -21.02 15.92 -10.20
C CYS A 133 -20.08 15.81 -8.98
N LEU A 134 -20.18 14.68 -8.28
CA LEU A 134 -19.27 14.34 -7.19
C LEU A 134 -17.80 14.35 -7.65
N GLY A 135 -17.52 13.85 -8.86
CA GLY A 135 -16.15 13.81 -9.39
C GLY A 135 -15.54 15.19 -9.63
N CYS A 136 -16.35 16.15 -10.10
CA CYS A 136 -15.90 17.53 -10.30
C CYS A 136 -15.66 18.28 -8.98
N ASN A 137 -16.33 17.87 -7.90
CA ASN A 137 -16.32 18.54 -6.60
C ASN A 137 -15.49 17.81 -5.52
N VAL A 138 -14.53 17.00 -5.96
CA VAL A 138 -13.58 16.28 -5.12
C VAL A 138 -12.20 16.87 -5.31
N THR A 139 -11.52 17.17 -4.20
CA THR A 139 -10.08 17.47 -4.26
C THR A 139 -9.33 16.13 -4.37
N TYR A 140 -8.21 16.11 -5.09
CA TYR A 140 -7.38 14.92 -5.19
C TYR A 140 -6.02 15.17 -4.56
N LYS A 141 -5.55 14.20 -3.75
CA LYS A 141 -4.21 14.24 -3.16
C LYS A 141 -3.24 14.33 -4.31
N GLN A 142 -2.45 15.39 -4.34
CA GLN A 142 -1.35 15.46 -5.28
C GLN A 142 -0.35 14.35 -4.93
N PRO A 143 -0.18 13.34 -5.79
CA PRO A 143 0.72 12.24 -5.49
C PRO A 143 2.16 12.76 -5.49
N SER A 144 2.95 12.39 -4.47
CA SER A 144 4.38 12.65 -4.50
C SER A 144 5.06 11.76 -5.54
N MET A 145 6.28 12.13 -5.96
CA MET A 145 7.06 11.31 -6.89
C MET A 145 7.31 9.88 -6.38
N ASP A 146 7.33 9.67 -5.06
CA ASP A 146 7.48 8.34 -4.47
C ASP A 146 6.27 7.43 -4.74
N HIS A 147 5.06 7.98 -4.90
CA HIS A 147 3.88 7.19 -5.28
C HIS A 147 3.96 6.60 -6.69
N PHE A 148 4.85 7.13 -7.54
CA PHE A 148 5.09 6.63 -8.89
C PHE A 148 6.30 5.69 -8.96
N ARG A 149 6.93 5.36 -7.82
CA ARG A 149 8.07 4.45 -7.75
C ARG A 149 7.62 3.08 -7.27
N MET A 150 8.18 2.03 -7.89
CA MET A 150 8.04 0.65 -7.42
C MET A 150 9.38 0.18 -6.86
N HIS A 151 9.39 -0.23 -5.59
CA HIS A 151 10.60 -0.74 -4.95
C HIS A 151 10.83 -2.20 -5.33
N LEU A 152 12.00 -2.48 -5.91
CA LEU A 152 12.45 -3.85 -6.11
C LEU A 152 13.05 -4.37 -4.79
N HIS A 153 12.34 -5.29 -4.15
CA HIS A 153 12.78 -5.91 -2.90
C HIS A 153 13.71 -7.12 -3.11
N CYS A 154 14.06 -7.42 -4.36
CA CYS A 154 14.89 -8.55 -4.74
C CYS A 154 15.89 -8.09 -5.81
N TRP A 155 17.18 -8.12 -5.47
CA TRP A 155 18.23 -7.83 -6.45
C TRP A 155 18.48 -9.04 -7.35
N LYS A 156 18.38 -10.27 -6.83
CA LYS A 156 18.67 -11.52 -7.54
C LYS A 156 17.84 -12.65 -6.99
N TYR A 157 17.40 -13.52 -7.88
CA TYR A 157 16.86 -14.82 -7.52
C TYR A 157 17.34 -15.88 -8.49
N GLU A 158 17.39 -17.10 -7.99
CA GLU A 158 17.81 -18.28 -8.74
C GLU A 158 16.78 -19.38 -8.51
N THR A 159 16.40 -20.04 -9.60
CA THR A 159 15.50 -21.20 -9.59
C THR A 159 16.06 -22.25 -10.53
N ALA A 160 15.51 -23.47 -10.49
CA ALA A 160 15.85 -24.52 -11.45
C ALA A 160 15.58 -24.12 -12.92
N ARG A 161 14.76 -23.08 -13.17
CA ARG A 161 14.39 -22.62 -14.51
C ARG A 161 15.24 -21.44 -15.01
N GLY A 162 16.06 -20.84 -14.14
CA GLY A 162 16.87 -19.69 -14.51
C GLY A 162 17.17 -18.75 -13.35
N LEU A 163 17.90 -17.71 -13.69
CA LEU A 163 18.44 -16.71 -12.79
C LEU A 163 18.08 -15.32 -13.32
N PHE A 164 17.72 -14.44 -12.41
CA PHE A 164 17.57 -13.01 -12.68
C PHE A 164 18.44 -12.24 -11.71
N GLU A 165 19.09 -11.18 -12.19
CA GLU A 165 19.94 -10.30 -11.40
C GLU A 165 19.80 -8.86 -11.91
N ALA A 166 19.57 -7.94 -10.99
CA ALA A 166 19.58 -6.50 -11.18
C ALA A 166 20.87 -5.90 -10.60
N SER A 167 21.14 -4.66 -10.96
CA SER A 167 22.27 -3.90 -10.41
C SER A 167 22.16 -3.80 -8.89
N ILE A 168 23.26 -4.05 -8.18
CA ILE A 168 23.32 -3.81 -6.74
C ILE A 168 23.08 -2.30 -6.49
N PRO A 169 22.21 -1.94 -5.52
CA PRO A 169 21.93 -0.54 -5.27
C PRO A 169 23.16 0.17 -4.70
N ASP A 170 23.29 1.47 -5.00
CA ASP A 170 24.49 2.25 -4.64
C ASP A 170 24.83 2.20 -3.15
N TRP A 171 23.82 2.19 -2.28
CA TRP A 171 23.99 2.13 -0.83
C TRP A 171 24.52 0.78 -0.31
N ALA A 172 24.47 -0.29 -1.12
CA ALA A 172 24.94 -1.63 -0.79
C ALA A 172 26.23 -2.02 -1.51
N LYS A 173 26.85 -1.09 -2.24
CA LYS A 173 28.19 -1.27 -2.78
C LYS A 173 29.18 -1.15 -1.63
N GLU A 174 30.10 -2.11 -1.48
CA GLU A 174 31.17 -2.02 -0.48
C GLU A 174 31.95 -0.73 -0.74
N GLU A 175 32.09 0.13 0.27
CA GLU A 175 33.23 1.05 0.31
C GLU A 175 34.47 0.16 0.42
N THR A 176 35.15 -0.02 -0.72
CA THR A 176 36.50 -0.60 -0.80
C THR A 176 37.47 0.05 0.17
#